data_AF-A0A2V7N2Z3-F1
#
_entry.id   AF-A0A2V7N2Z3-F1
#
_cell.length_a   1.000
_cell.length_b   1.000
_cell.length_c   1.000
_cell.angle_alpha   90.00
_cell.angle_beta   90.00
_cell.angle_gamma   90.00
#
_symmetry.space_group_name_H-M   'P 1'
#
loop_
_entity.id
_entity.type
_entity.pdbx_description
1 polymer ?
#
loop_
_entity_poly.entity_id
_entity_poly.type
_entity_poly.pdbx_seq_one_letter_code
_entity_poly.pdbx_strand_id
1 'polypeptide(L)'
;MLVLPMLLGLPSLAAAQHRTAVDYGLAVGSTALIIAGWSQALRIADNPSRWAEANPFLGHHPSEGHVNTMETLYLAWNGAAFLLPKTPRRIWYVAVTVVEAVAVTHSLSMGISIGF
;
A
#
# COMPACT_ATOMS: atom_id res chain seq x y z
N MET A 1 38.02 13.51 10.46
CA MET A 1 37.77 12.72 9.25
C MET A 1 37.71 11.24 9.58
N LEU A 2 36.53 10.71 9.93
CA LEU A 2 36.32 9.27 10.12
C LEU A 2 34.88 8.91 9.71
N VAL A 3 34.62 8.89 8.40
CA VAL A 3 33.32 8.45 7.81
C VAL A 3 33.47 7.08 7.11
N LEU A 4 34.62 6.41 7.23
CA LEU A 4 34.98 5.33 6.30
C LEU A 4 34.64 3.87 6.69
N PRO A 5 34.27 3.46 7.92
CA PRO A 5 33.93 2.04 8.14
C PRO A 5 32.45 1.67 7.94
N MET A 6 31.54 2.63 7.75
CA MET A 6 30.11 2.33 7.61
C MET A 6 29.69 1.85 6.21
N LEU A 7 30.60 1.90 5.22
CA LEU A 7 30.35 1.50 3.83
C LEU A 7 30.76 0.06 3.51
N LEU A 8 31.45 -0.65 4.41
CA LEU A 8 31.95 -2.01 4.18
C LEU A 8 31.08 -3.11 4.83
N GLY A 9 29.99 -2.71 5.50
CA GLY A 9 29.07 -3.61 6.19
C GLY A 9 27.75 -3.86 5.47
N LEU A 10 27.68 -3.71 4.14
CA LEU A 10 26.54 -4.18 3.33
C LEU A 10 26.72 -5.69 3.11
N PRO A 11 26.06 -6.58 3.86
CA PRO A 11 26.12 -7.99 3.55
C PRO A 11 25.33 -8.18 2.26
N SER A 12 26.01 -8.45 1.15
CA SER A 12 25.49 -9.13 -0.03
C SER A 12 23.98 -8.96 -0.33
N LEU A 13 23.46 -7.72 -0.37
CA LEU A 13 22.07 -7.46 -0.77
C LEU A 13 21.79 -7.89 -2.23
N ALA A 14 22.83 -8.29 -2.95
CA ALA A 14 22.82 -8.67 -4.35
C ALA A 14 23.01 -10.18 -4.60
N ALA A 15 22.65 -11.07 -3.67
CA ALA A 15 22.15 -12.36 -4.15
C ALA A 15 20.82 -12.05 -4.82
N ALA A 16 20.81 -11.89 -6.15
CA ALA A 16 19.61 -11.63 -6.95
C ALA A 16 18.55 -12.65 -6.58
N GLN A 17 17.69 -12.28 -5.63
CA GLN A 17 16.82 -13.25 -5.01
C GLN A 17 15.77 -13.63 -6.05
N HIS A 18 15.81 -14.88 -6.47
CA HIS A 18 14.93 -15.40 -7.50
C HIS A 18 13.47 -15.03 -7.20
N ARG A 19 12.87 -14.23 -8.09
CA ARG A 19 11.47 -13.82 -8.04
C ARG A 19 10.65 -14.86 -8.78
N THR A 20 9.52 -15.25 -8.20
CA THR A 20 8.60 -16.21 -8.81
C THR A 20 7.35 -15.49 -9.30
N ALA A 21 6.56 -16.14 -10.15
CA ALA A 21 5.25 -15.63 -10.57
C ALA A 21 4.34 -15.27 -9.37
N VAL A 22 4.44 -16.00 -8.26
CA VAL A 22 3.72 -15.71 -7.01
C VAL A 22 4.13 -14.37 -6.42
N ASP A 23 5.41 -14.01 -6.46
CA ASP A 23 5.88 -12.71 -5.93
C ASP A 23 5.30 -11.55 -6.75
N TYR A 24 5.24 -11.69 -8.08
CA TYR A 24 4.62 -10.69 -8.95
C TYR A 24 3.10 -10.64 -8.76
N GLY A 25 2.43 -11.79 -8.67
CA GLY A 25 0.99 -11.85 -8.46
C GLY A 25 0.57 -11.18 -7.15
N LEU A 26 1.30 -11.43 -6.07
CA LEU A 26 1.06 -10.78 -4.78
C LEU A 26 1.28 -9.26 -4.85
N ALA A 27 2.35 -8.81 -5.50
CA ALA A 27 2.65 -7.38 -5.62
C ALA A 27 1.64 -6.64 -6.49
N VAL A 28 1.26 -7.22 -7.64
CA VAL A 28 0.23 -6.65 -8.53
C VAL A 28 -1.13 -6.66 -7.82
N GLY A 29 -1.49 -7.77 -7.16
CA GLY A 29 -2.75 -7.89 -6.42
C GLY A 29 -2.87 -6.86 -5.30
N SER A 30 -1.83 -6.73 -4.46
CA SER A 30 -1.84 -5.72 -3.39
C SER A 30 -1.88 -4.30 -3.95
N THR A 31 -1.15 -4.04 -5.04
CA THR A 31 -1.15 -2.72 -5.70
C THR A 31 -2.53 -2.37 -6.27
N ALA A 32 -3.20 -3.31 -6.93
CA ALA A 32 -4.54 -3.10 -7.48
C ALA A 32 -5.55 -2.79 -6.38
N LEU A 33 -5.43 -3.45 -5.22
CA LEU A 33 -6.28 -3.19 -4.06
C LEU A 33 -6.02 -1.81 -3.44
N ILE A 34 -4.76 -1.38 -3.31
CA ILE A 34 -4.42 -0.02 -2.88
C ILE A 34 -5.09 1.01 -3.81
N ILE A 35 -4.96 0.83 -5.13
CA ILE A 35 -5.57 1.76 -6.10
C ILE A 35 -7.11 1.76 -5.99
N ALA A 36 -7.72 0.60 -5.76
CA ALA A 36 -9.17 0.51 -5.53
C ALA A 36 -9.60 1.23 -4.23
N GLY A 37 -8.85 1.04 -3.15
CA GLY A 37 -9.06 1.72 -1.86
C GLY A 37 -8.90 3.24 -1.99
N TRP A 38 -7.85 3.69 -2.67
CA TRP A 38 -7.62 5.10 -2.97
C TRP A 38 -8.80 5.73 -3.73
N SER A 39 -9.30 5.07 -4.77
CA SER A 39 -10.50 5.52 -5.50
C SER A 39 -11.72 5.69 -4.58
N GLN A 40 -11.93 4.78 -3.64
CA GLN A 40 -13.02 4.87 -2.68
C GLN A 40 -12.80 5.99 -1.65
N ALA A 41 -11.58 6.16 -1.14
CA ALA A 41 -11.23 7.24 -0.21
C ALA A 41 -11.46 8.62 -0.83
N LEU A 42 -11.15 8.81 -2.13
CA LEU A 42 -11.45 10.05 -2.85
C LEU A 42 -12.96 10.31 -2.91
N ARG A 43 -13.77 9.27 -3.20
CA ARG A 43 -15.23 9.41 -3.20
C ARG A 43 -15.80 9.74 -1.82
N ILE A 44 -15.21 9.23 -0.75
CA ILE A 44 -15.57 9.60 0.63
C ILE A 44 -15.23 11.07 0.88
N ALA A 45 -14.02 11.51 0.50
CA ALA A 45 -13.58 12.90 0.62
C ALA A 45 -14.50 13.87 -0.16
N ASP A 46 -15.00 13.47 -1.33
CA ASP A 46 -15.93 14.26 -2.15
C ASP A 46 -17.36 14.30 -1.60
N ASN A 47 -17.73 13.35 -0.72
CA ASN A 47 -19.10 13.21 -0.20
C ASN A 47 -19.12 13.09 1.34
N PRO A 48 -18.55 14.06 2.08
CA PRO A 48 -18.36 13.96 3.53
C PRO A 48 -19.67 13.97 4.33
N SER A 49 -20.78 14.43 3.72
CA SER A 49 -22.12 14.38 4.34
C SER A 49 -22.76 12.99 4.26
N ARG A 50 -22.25 12.10 3.39
CA ARG A 50 -22.81 10.78 3.13
C ARG A 50 -22.00 9.66 3.77
N TRP A 51 -20.67 9.80 3.76
CA TRP A 51 -19.76 8.79 4.27
C TRP A 51 -18.70 9.40 5.18
N ALA A 52 -18.24 8.61 6.14
CA ALA A 52 -17.10 8.92 6.97
C ALA A 52 -16.00 7.89 6.70
N GLU A 53 -14.77 8.36 6.57
CA GLU A 53 -13.61 7.50 6.38
C GLU A 53 -13.31 6.74 7.69
N ALA A 54 -13.02 5.45 7.54
CA ALA A 54 -12.73 4.53 8.64
C ALA A 54 -11.23 4.36 8.86
N ASN A 55 -10.40 4.69 7.87
CA ASN A 55 -8.96 4.67 7.96
C ASN A 55 -8.47 5.75 8.95
N PRO A 56 -7.91 5.36 10.12
CA PRO A 56 -7.49 6.31 11.15
C PRO A 56 -6.35 7.22 10.69
N PHE A 57 -5.56 6.82 9.67
CA PHE A 57 -4.47 7.65 9.13
C PHE A 57 -4.99 8.78 8.22
N LEU A 58 -6.17 8.60 7.61
CA LEU A 58 -6.84 9.63 6.83
C LEU A 58 -7.68 10.56 7.71
N GLY A 59 -8.23 10.03 8.81
CA GLY A 59 -9.19 10.74 9.66
C GLY A 59 -10.60 10.71 9.06
N HIS A 60 -11.61 11.17 9.81
CA HIS A 60 -13.02 10.97 9.44
C HIS A 60 -13.49 11.66 8.15
N HIS A 61 -12.98 12.86 7.87
CA HIS A 61 -13.34 13.65 6.69
C HIS A 61 -12.05 14.21 6.06
N PRO A 62 -11.27 13.34 5.39
CA PRO A 62 -10.01 13.75 4.81
C PRO A 62 -10.26 14.71 3.64
N SER A 63 -9.32 15.63 3.40
CA SER A 63 -9.29 16.36 2.14
C SER A 63 -8.71 15.49 1.02
N GLU A 64 -9.08 15.77 -0.23
CA GLU A 64 -8.55 15.06 -1.40
C GLU A 64 -7.01 15.06 -1.45
N GLY A 65 -6.38 16.20 -1.14
CA GLY A 65 -4.92 16.32 -1.08
C GLY A 65 -4.28 15.44 0.01
N HIS A 66 -4.95 15.26 1.16
CA HIS A 66 -4.48 14.37 2.21
C HIS A 66 -4.59 12.90 1.78
N VAL A 67 -5.72 12.51 1.18
CA VAL A 67 -5.91 11.17 0.59
C VAL A 67 -4.81 10.89 -0.43
N ASN A 68 -4.63 11.76 -1.42
CA ASN A 68 -3.64 11.58 -2.48
C ASN A 68 -2.21 11.44 -1.92
N THR A 69 -1.86 12.24 -0.90
CA THR A 69 -0.53 12.18 -0.28
C THR A 69 -0.33 10.84 0.44
N MET A 70 -1.28 10.42 1.28
CA MET A 70 -1.15 9.18 2.05
C MET A 70 -1.16 7.93 1.15
N GLU A 71 -2.07 7.87 0.18
CA GLU A 71 -2.18 6.72 -0.72
C GLU A 71 -0.96 6.60 -1.65
N THR A 72 -0.41 7.73 -2.11
CA THR A 72 0.86 7.73 -2.85
C THR A 72 2.01 7.18 -2.00
N LEU A 73 2.08 7.55 -0.72
CA LEU A 73 3.08 7.02 0.21
C LEU A 73 2.89 5.52 0.45
N TYR A 74 1.65 5.04 0.62
CA TYR A 74 1.36 3.62 0.75
C TYR A 74 1.73 2.83 -0.50
N LEU A 75 1.41 3.36 -1.68
CA LEU A 75 1.78 2.76 -2.95
C LEU A 75 3.31 2.67 -3.10
N ALA A 76 4.02 3.74 -2.80
CA ALA A 76 5.48 3.77 -2.84
C ALA A 76 6.09 2.77 -1.85
N TRP A 77 5.55 2.69 -0.64
CA TRP A 77 6.01 1.76 0.40
C TRP A 77 5.73 0.29 0.03
N ASN A 78 4.56 0.00 -0.55
CA ASN A 78 4.24 -1.31 -1.09
C ASN A 78 5.18 -1.68 -2.26
N GLY A 79 5.51 -0.73 -3.13
CA GLY A 79 6.52 -0.90 -4.17
C GLY A 79 7.92 -1.20 -3.60
N ALA A 80 8.33 -0.47 -2.56
CA ALA A 80 9.62 -0.66 -1.89
C ALA A 80 9.79 -2.05 -1.26
N ALA A 81 8.69 -2.75 -0.95
CA ALA A 81 8.75 -4.13 -0.46
C ALA A 81 9.42 -5.09 -1.46
N PHE A 82 9.54 -4.74 -2.74
CA PHE A 82 10.34 -5.50 -3.71
C PHE A 82 11.83 -5.58 -3.34
N LEU A 83 12.34 -4.66 -2.52
CA LEU A 83 13.72 -4.66 -2.02
C LEU A 83 13.93 -5.66 -0.87
N LEU A 84 12.85 -6.13 -0.25
CA LEU A 84 12.92 -7.06 0.89
C LEU A 84 13.34 -8.47 0.46
N PRO A 85 13.94 -9.26 1.38
CA PRO A 85 14.13 -10.70 1.21
C PRO A 85 12.81 -11.46 0.94
N LYS A 86 12.87 -12.66 0.35
CA LYS A 86 11.70 -13.45 -0.10
C LYS A 86 10.62 -13.60 0.96
N THR A 87 10.97 -14.07 2.15
CA THR A 87 10.01 -14.31 3.23
C THR A 87 9.33 -13.01 3.70
N PRO A 88 10.06 -11.97 4.15
CA PRO A 88 9.41 -10.72 4.58
C PRO A 88 8.66 -10.02 3.45
N ARG A 89 9.14 -10.06 2.20
CA ARG A 89 8.41 -9.51 1.04
C ARG A 89 7.04 -10.16 0.86
N ARG A 90 6.98 -11.50 0.94
CA ARG A 90 5.71 -12.22 0.79
C ARG A 90 4.77 -11.97 1.96
N ILE A 91 5.30 -11.97 3.18
CA ILE A 91 4.52 -11.61 4.37
C ILE A 91 3.93 -10.22 4.21
N TRP A 92 4.75 -9.25 3.77
CA TRP A 92 4.31 -7.89 3.50
C TRP A 92 3.17 -7.84 2.49
N TYR A 93 3.35 -8.42 1.29
CA TYR A 93 2.31 -8.35 0.27
C TYR A 93 1.03 -9.09 0.65
N VAL A 94 1.13 -10.22 1.35
CA VAL A 94 -0.06 -10.92 1.88
C VAL A 94 -0.77 -10.06 2.91
N ALA A 95 -0.03 -9.43 3.84
CA ALA A 95 -0.62 -8.56 4.85
C ALA A 95 -1.35 -7.36 4.22
N VAL A 96 -0.70 -6.65 3.28
CA VAL A 96 -1.33 -5.56 2.54
C VAL A 96 -2.55 -6.04 1.77
N THR A 97 -2.45 -7.18 1.06
CA THR A 97 -3.59 -7.75 0.32
C THR A 97 -4.79 -8.00 1.23
N VAL A 98 -4.58 -8.57 2.42
CA VAL A 98 -5.68 -8.85 3.36
C VAL A 98 -6.29 -7.57 3.90
N VAL A 99 -5.46 -6.60 4.34
CA VAL A 99 -5.94 -5.32 4.89
C VAL A 99 -6.75 -4.56 3.84
N GLU A 100 -6.20 -4.40 2.64
CA GLU A 100 -6.85 -3.65 1.57
C GLU A 100 -8.09 -4.37 1.03
N ALA A 101 -8.08 -5.70 0.93
CA ALA A 101 -9.27 -6.45 0.52
C ALA A 101 -10.43 -6.27 1.52
N VAL A 102 -10.13 -6.26 2.82
CA VAL A 102 -11.14 -5.98 3.86
C VAL A 102 -11.66 -4.55 3.74
N ALA A 103 -10.77 -3.57 3.62
CA ALA A 103 -11.15 -2.16 3.47
C ALA A 103 -12.02 -1.92 2.22
N VAL A 104 -11.58 -2.42 1.06
CA VAL A 104 -12.31 -2.29 -0.20
C VAL A 104 -13.68 -2.96 -0.14
N THR A 105 -13.74 -4.18 0.40
CA THR A 105 -15.01 -4.92 0.54
C THR A 105 -15.96 -4.22 1.49
N HIS A 106 -15.46 -3.65 2.58
CA HIS A 106 -16.26 -2.85 3.51
C HIS A 106 -16.84 -1.61 2.82
N SER A 107 -16.03 -0.85 2.09
CA SER A 107 -16.48 0.30 1.31
C SER A 107 -17.50 -0.07 0.22
N LEU A 108 -17.29 -1.20 -0.46
CA LEU A 108 -18.27 -1.74 -1.41
C LEU A 108 -19.60 -2.09 -0.72
N SER A 109 -19.56 -2.68 0.48
CA SER A 109 -20.76 -3.02 1.26
C SER A 109 -21.56 -1.78 1.71
N MET A 110 -20.90 -0.62 1.83
CA MET A 110 -21.53 0.68 2.08
C MET A 110 -22.05 1.37 0.80
N GLY A 111 -21.88 0.72 -0.37
CA GLY A 111 -22.29 1.25 -1.67
C GLY A 111 -21.30 2.23 -2.30
N ILE A 112 -20.05 2.27 -1.83
CA ILE A 112 -18.98 3.11 -2.39
C ILE A 112 -18.32 2.35 -3.53
N SER A 113 -18.70 2.68 -4.77
CA SER A 113 -18.15 2.03 -5.96
C SER A 113 -16.70 2.45 -6.25
N ILE A 114 -15.94 1.57 -6.88
CA ILE A 114 -14.62 1.90 -7.45
C ILE A 114 -14.83 2.66 -8.78
N GLY A 115 -14.11 3.75 -9.01
CA GLY A 115 -14.07 4.47 -10.29
C GLY A 115 -12.66 4.88 -10.70
N PHE A 116 -12.43 5.02 -12.00
CA PHE A 116 -11.15 5.40 -12.59
C PHE A 116 -11.37 6.58 -13.53
#